data_AF-A0AA95MM70-F1
#
_entry.id   AF-A0AA95MM70-F1
#
_cell.length_a   1.000
_cell.length_b   1.000
_cell.length_c   1.000
_cell.angle_alpha   90.00
_cell.angle_beta   90.00
_cell.angle_gamma   90.00
#
_symmetry.space_group_name_H-M   'P 1'
#
loop_
_entity.id
_entity.type
_entity.pdbx_description
1 polymer ?
#
loop_
_entity_poly.entity_id
_entity_poly.type
_entity_poly.pdbx_seq_one_letter_code
_entity_poly.pdbx_strand_id
1 'polypeptide(L)' 'MTFKKGFIWGYLVFVLAMAIVYFTIPREHSLIALISVAILFGLYQFVLNLQIQKERKN' A
#
# COMPACT_ATOMS: atom_id res chain seq x y z
N MET A 1 -5.66 -7.58 -17.89
CA MET A 1 -5.62 -6.11 -17.63
C MET A 1 -5.92 -5.71 -16.17
N THR A 2 -6.54 -6.57 -15.37
CA THR A 2 -6.98 -6.30 -13.99
C THR A 2 -5.82 -6.06 -12.99
N PHE A 3 -4.68 -6.73 -13.18
CA PHE A 3 -3.49 -6.58 -12.31
C PHE A 3 -3.00 -5.13 -12.24
N LYS A 4 -2.87 -4.47 -13.39
CA LYS A 4 -2.45 -3.06 -13.46
C LYS A 4 -3.42 -2.17 -12.69
N LYS A 5 -4.73 -2.42 -12.78
CA LYS A 5 -5.74 -1.61 -12.07
C LYS A 5 -5.65 -1.79 -10.55
N GLY A 6 -5.60 -3.02 -10.04
CA GLY A 6 -5.50 -3.28 -8.60
C GLY A 6 -4.22 -2.71 -7.97
N PHE A 7 -3.11 -2.78 -8.71
CA PHE A 7 -1.83 -2.22 -8.31
C PHE A 7 -1.85 -0.67 -8.31
N ILE A 8 -2.42 -0.05 -9.35
CA ILE A 8 -2.57 1.41 -9.43
C ILE A 8 -3.46 1.94 -8.31
N TRP A 9 -4.58 1.28 -8.03
CA TRP A 9 -5.48 1.68 -6.94
C TRP A 9 -4.80 1.56 -5.57
N GLY A 10 -4.10 0.46 -5.30
CA GLY A 10 -3.34 0.31 -4.07
C GLY A 10 -2.25 1.37 -3.92
N TYR A 11 -1.53 1.66 -5.00
CA TYR A 11 -0.50 2.70 -5.01
C TYR A 11 -1.07 4.09 -4.75
N LEU A 12 -2.23 4.42 -5.33
CA LEU A 12 -2.90 5.70 -5.12
C LEU A 12 -3.34 5.89 -3.66
N VAL A 13 -3.87 4.82 -3.03
CA VAL A 13 -4.19 4.82 -1.59
C VAL A 13 -2.94 5.00 -0.73
N PHE A 14 -1.82 4.37 -1.10
CA PHE A 14 -0.54 4.53 -0.39
C PHE A 14 0.00 5.95 -0.44
N VAL A 15 -0.03 6.58 -1.63
CA VAL A 15 0.41 7.97 -1.80
C VAL A 15 -0.47 8.94 -0.99
N LEU A 16 -1.79 8.72 -0.98
CA LEU A 16 -2.71 9.49 -0.13
C LEU A 16 -2.40 9.30 1.36
N ALA A 17 -2.15 8.07 1.80
CA ALA A 17 -1.79 7.79 3.19
C ALA A 17 -0.47 8.47 3.59
N MET A 18 0.56 8.44 2.72
CA MET A 18 1.81 9.18 2.96
C MET A 18 1.58 10.69 3.04
N ALA A 19 0.75 11.25 2.16
CA ALA A 19 0.41 12.68 2.20
C ALA A 19 -0.27 13.04 3.54
N ILE A 20 -1.24 12.24 3.98
CA ILE A 20 -1.91 12.44 5.28
C ILE A 20 -0.90 12.37 6.43
N VAL A 21 -0.03 11.36 6.45
CA VAL A 21 1.01 11.23 7.49
C VAL A 21 1.93 12.45 7.49
N TYR A 22 2.34 12.94 6.32
CA TYR A 22 3.23 14.08 6.21
C TYR A 22 2.60 15.39 6.73
N PHE A 23 1.32 15.64 6.45
CA PHE A 23 0.64 16.87 6.88
C PHE A 23 0.09 16.81 8.32
N THR A 24 -0.26 15.64 8.82
CA THR A 24 -1.02 15.50 10.07
C THR A 24 -0.14 15.06 11.25
N ILE A 25 0.94 14.32 11.01
CA ILE A 25 1.77 13.74 12.07
C ILE A 25 2.97 14.66 12.38
N PRO A 26 3.24 14.99 13.66
CA PRO A 26 4.45 15.70 14.06
C PRO A 26 5.71 14.96 13.61
N ARG A 27 6.78 15.67 13.22
CA ARG A 27 8.04 15.07 12.72
C ARG A 27 8.63 14.01 13.65
N GLU A 28 8.37 14.12 14.94
CA GLU A 28 8.79 13.19 15.98
C GLU A 28 8.22 11.78 15.79
N HIS A 29 7.04 11.67 15.18
CA HIS A 29 6.33 10.41 14.96
C HIS A 29 6.17 10.08 13.48
N SER A 30 6.57 10.99 12.58
CA SER A 30 6.41 10.82 11.13
C SER A 30 7.16 9.59 10.62
N LEU A 31 8.34 9.28 11.16
CA LEU A 31 9.10 8.09 10.79
C LEU A 31 8.36 6.79 11.14
N ILE A 32 7.81 6.69 12.35
CA ILE A 32 7.07 5.50 12.79
C ILE A 32 5.80 5.33 11.96
N ALA A 33 5.08 6.43 11.72
CA ALA A 33 3.89 6.42 10.89
C ALA A 33 4.21 6.02 9.42
N LEU A 34 5.30 6.54 8.84
CA LEU A 34 5.77 6.18 7.51
C LEU A 34 6.11 4.68 7.40
N ILE A 35 6.84 4.15 8.38
CA ILE A 35 7.18 2.72 8.43
C ILE A 35 5.90 1.87 8.53
N SER A 36 4.94 2.26 9.38
CA SER A 36 3.68 1.54 9.52
C SER A 36 2.88 1.50 8.20
N VAL A 37 2.78 2.64 7.52
CA VAL A 37 2.11 2.76 6.21
C VAL A 37 2.85 1.94 5.14
N ALA A 38 4.18 1.91 5.15
CA ALA A 38 4.97 1.08 4.23
C ALA A 38 4.76 -0.42 4.45
N ILE A 39 4.72 -0.87 5.71
CA ILE A 39 4.45 -2.28 6.05
C ILE A 39 3.04 -2.68 5.59
N LEU A 40 2.03 -1.85 5.87
CA LEU A 40 0.65 -2.06 5.42
C LEU A 40 0.55 -2.18 3.90
N PHE A 41 1.24 -1.30 3.17
CA PHE A 41 1.25 -1.35 1.71
C PHE A 41 1.97 -2.59 1.15
N GLY A 42 3.10 -2.98 1.75
CA GLY A 42 3.79 -4.21 1.40
C GLY A 42 2.93 -5.45 1.60
N LEU A 43 2.21 -5.53 2.73
CA LEU A 43 1.25 -6.60 3.00
C LEU A 43 0.11 -6.62 1.98
N TYR A 44 -0.45 -5.45 1.65
CA TYR A 44 -1.50 -5.34 0.62
C TYR A 44 -0.99 -5.85 -0.74
N GLN A 45 0.19 -5.43 -1.19
CA GLN A 45 0.79 -5.92 -2.43
C GLN A 45 1.02 -7.44 -2.40
N PHE A 46 1.47 -7.97 -1.27
CA PHE A 46 1.71 -9.40 -1.10
C PHE A 46 0.41 -10.21 -1.22
N VAL A 47 -0.66 -9.78 -0.53
CA VAL A 47 -1.99 -10.42 -0.62
C VAL A 47 -2.54 -10.35 -2.04
N LEU A 48 -2.43 -9.19 -2.70
CA LEU A 48 -2.89 -9.00 -4.06
C LEU A 48 -2.15 -9.95 -5.03
N ASN A 49 -0.83 -10.08 -4.87
CA ASN A 49 -0.02 -11.00 -5.67
C ASN A 49 -0.40 -12.48 -5.42
N LEU A 50 -0.66 -12.88 -4.17
CA LEU A 50 -1.12 -14.23 -3.85
C LEU A 50 -2.50 -14.54 -4.45
N GLN A 51 -3.44 -13.59 -4.40
CA GLN A 51 -4.76 -13.74 -5.02
C GLN A 51 -4.64 -13.95 -6.52
N ILE A 52 -3.78 -13.19 -7.18
CA ILE A 52 -3.55 -13.32 -8.62
C ILE A 52 -2.88 -14.65 -8.98
N GLN A 53 -1.88 -15.10 -8.20
CA GLN A 53 -1.26 -16.41 -8.40
C GLN A 53 -2.29 -17.55 -8.26
N LYS A 54 -3.25 -17.42 -7.35
CA LYS A 54 -4.37 -18.34 -7.21
C LYS A 54 -5.27 -18.34 -8.45
N GLU A 55 -5.68 -17.18 -8.94
CA GLU A 55 -6.52 -17.07 -10.13
C GLU A 55 -5.82 -17.56 -11.40
N ARG A 56 -4.50 -17.45 -11.48
CA ARG A 56 -3.72 -17.91 -12.65
C ARG A 56 -3.49 -19.42 -12.69
N LYS A 57 -3.68 -20.11 -11.56
CA LYS A 57 -3.46 -21.55 -11.41
C LYS A 57 -4.76 -22.37 -11.53
N ASN A 58 -5.91 -21.69 -11.56
CA ASN A 58 -7.23 -22.28 -11.76
C ASN A 58 -7.66 -22.10 -13.22
#